data_AF-A0A533WDM9-F1
#
_entry.id   AF-A0A533WDM9-F1
#
_cell.length_a   1.000
_cell.length_b   1.000
_cell.length_c   1.000
_cell.angle_alpha   90.00
_cell.angle_beta   90.00
_cell.angle_gamma   90.00
#
_symmetry.space_group_name_H-M   'P 1'
#
loop_
_entity.id
_entity.type
_entity.pdbx_description
1 polymer ?
#
loop_
_entity_poly.entity_id
_entity_poly.type
_entity_poly.pdbx_seq_one_letter_code
_entity_poly.pdbx_strand_id
1 'polypeptide(L)' 'MSDSKGYYTVFGVSEKASYKEIRHVYRRLARKYHPDRNSSAFAEEMIKKINAAFEVLSD' A
#
# COMPACT_ATOMS: atom_id res chain seq x y z
N MET A 1 6.69 10.57 15.29
CA MET A 1 7.74 10.64 14.25
C MET A 1 7.10 10.13 12.98
N SER A 2 7.12 10.90 11.90
CA SER A 2 6.30 10.65 10.71
C SER A 2 6.72 9.37 9.99
N ASP A 3 5.91 8.31 10.14
CA ASP A 3 6.07 6.99 9.49
C ASP A 3 5.83 7.01 7.97
N SER A 4 5.84 8.19 7.34
CA SER A 4 5.73 8.37 5.89
C SER A 4 6.77 7.54 5.14
N LYS A 5 8.00 7.42 5.68
CA LYS A 5 9.06 6.58 5.09
C LYS A 5 8.73 5.09 5.11
N GLY A 6 8.02 4.61 6.15
CA GLY A 6 7.58 3.23 6.24
C GLY A 6 6.61 2.87 5.12
N TYR A 7 5.70 3.79 4.78
CA TYR A 7 4.68 3.58 3.75
C TYR A 7 5.24 3.44 2.34
N TYR A 8 6.20 4.28 1.94
CA TYR A 8 6.89 4.12 0.66
C TYR A 8 7.59 2.76 0.55
N THR A 9 8.16 2.30 1.67
CA THR A 9 8.83 0.99 1.76
C THR A 9 7.82 -0.16 1.63
N VAL A 10 6.60 -0.03 2.20
CA VAL A 10 5.50 -1.00 2.03
C VAL A 10 5.07 -1.14 0.57
N PHE A 11 5.04 -0.02 -0.16
CA PHE A 11 4.78 -0.05 -1.60
C PHE A 11 5.98 -0.50 -2.43
N GLY A 12 7.19 -0.50 -1.86
CA GLY A 12 8.43 -0.74 -2.61
C GLY A 12 8.69 0.34 -3.66
N VAL A 13 8.26 1.56 -3.38
CA VAL A 13 8.42 2.73 -4.25
C VAL A 13 9.35 3.73 -3.58
N SER A 14 9.96 4.60 -4.39
CA SER A 14 10.83 5.65 -3.86
C SER A 14 10.04 6.64 -2.99
N GLU A 15 10.71 7.28 -2.02
CA GLU A 15 10.14 8.41 -1.27
C GLU A 15 9.77 9.60 -2.19
N LYS A 16 10.31 9.61 -3.41
CA LYS A 16 9.98 10.58 -4.48
C LYS A 16 8.91 10.06 -5.45
N ALA A 17 8.29 8.92 -5.16
CA ALA A 17 7.29 8.34 -6.05
C ALA A 17 6.11 9.31 -6.23
N SER A 18 5.71 9.47 -7.48
CA SER A 18 4.54 10.28 -7.83
C SER A 18 3.26 9.58 -7.39
N TYR A 19 2.21 10.37 -7.14
CA TYR A 19 0.88 9.84 -6.85
C TYR A 19 0.41 8.80 -7.90
N LYS A 20 0.77 8.98 -9.17
CA LYS A 20 0.49 8.00 -10.24
C LYS A 20 1.15 6.64 -10.01
N GLU A 21 2.40 6.63 -9.56
CA GLU A 21 3.13 5.39 -9.24
C GLU A 21 2.54 4.72 -8.01
N ILE A 22 2.27 5.48 -6.95
CA ILE A 22 1.66 5.00 -5.72
C ILE A 22 0.30 4.35 -6.02
N ARG A 23 -0.55 5.04 -6.80
CA ARG A 23 -1.85 4.49 -7.25
C ARG A 23 -1.70 3.25 -8.14
N HIS A 24 -0.67 3.18 -8.96
CA HIS A 24 -0.41 2.00 -9.79
C HIS A 24 -0.04 0.78 -8.93
N VAL A 25 0.90 0.97 -7.99
CA VAL A 25 1.34 -0.09 -7.08
C VAL A 25 0.22 -0.49 -6.13
N TYR A 26 -0.54 0.46 -5.59
CA TYR A 26 -1.73 0.21 -4.78
C TYR A 26 -2.68 -0.76 -5.46
N ARG A 27 -3.09 -0.49 -6.72
CA ARG A 27 -3.97 -1.40 -7.47
C ARG A 27 -3.37 -2.79 -7.68
N ARG A 28 -2.04 -2.88 -7.84
CA ARG A 28 -1.34 -4.16 -8.00
C ARG A 28 -1.35 -4.95 -6.68
N LEU A 29 -1.04 -4.31 -5.57
CA LEU A 29 -1.01 -4.95 -4.25
C LEU A 29 -2.43 -5.25 -3.73
N ALA A 30 -3.38 -4.34 -3.91
CA ALA A 30 -4.78 -4.55 -3.55
C ALA A 30 -5.37 -5.78 -4.23
N ARG A 31 -5.04 -6.04 -5.51
CA ARG A 31 -5.44 -7.27 -6.20
C ARG A 31 -4.69 -8.51 -5.70
N LYS A 32 -3.44 -8.37 -5.26
CA LYS A 32 -2.62 -9.48 -4.75
C LYS A 32 -3.07 -9.95 -3.36
N TYR A 33 -3.48 -9.00 -2.53
CA TYR A 33 -3.96 -9.22 -1.16
C TYR A 33 -5.49 -9.11 -1.04
N HIS A 34 -6.21 -9.09 -2.17
CA HIS A 34 -7.66 -8.98 -2.15
C HIS A 34 -8.27 -10.19 -1.44
N PRO A 35 -9.25 -10.01 -0.54
CA PRO A 35 -9.86 -11.13 0.19
C PRO A 35 -10.45 -12.20 -0.73
N ASP A 36 -10.94 -11.81 -1.91
CA ASP A 36 -11.45 -12.71 -2.96
C ASP A 36 -10.38 -13.65 -3.54
N ARG A 37 -9.11 -13.23 -3.55
CA ARG A 37 -7.99 -14.04 -4.08
C ARG A 37 -7.11 -14.62 -2.98
N ASN A 38 -7.10 -13.98 -1.81
CA ASN A 38 -6.27 -14.36 -0.69
C ASN A 38 -6.98 -13.99 0.61
N SER A 39 -7.65 -14.98 1.20
CA SER A 39 -8.43 -14.87 2.45
C SER A 39 -7.60 -15.17 3.71
N SER A 40 -6.27 -15.09 3.61
CA SER A 40 -5.39 -15.27 4.77
C SER A 40 -5.36 -14.01 5.65
N ALA A 41 -5.24 -14.21 6.98
CA ALA A 41 -5.13 -13.10 7.94
C ALA A 41 -3.98 -12.13 7.60
N PHE A 42 -2.90 -12.67 7.02
CA PHE A 42 -1.78 -11.87 6.52
C PHE A 42 -2.17 -10.93 5.37
N ALA A 43 -3.03 -11.39 4.45
CA ALA A 43 -3.50 -10.56 3.34
C ALA A 43 -4.39 -9.41 3.85
N GLU A 44 -5.24 -9.68 4.84
CA GLU A 44 -6.05 -8.65 5.49
C GLU A 44 -5.19 -7.60 6.20
N GLU A 45 -4.15 -8.01 6.93
CA GLU A 45 -3.24 -7.09 7.59
C GLU A 45 -2.44 -6.26 6.58
N MET A 46 -1.94 -6.89 5.52
CA MET A 46 -1.22 -6.21 4.46
C MET A 46 -2.10 -5.20 3.72
N ILE A 47 -3.34 -5.55 3.37
CA ILE A 47 -4.23 -4.64 2.65
C ILE A 47 -4.65 -3.46 3.52
N LYS A 48 -4.83 -3.65 4.84
CA LYS A 48 -5.03 -2.55 5.79
C LYS A 48 -3.84 -1.60 5.82
N LYS A 49 -2.61 -2.13 5.92
CA LYS A 49 -1.38 -1.33 5.88
C LYS A 49 -1.26 -0.55 4.55
N ILE A 50 -1.55 -1.20 3.43
CA ILE A 50 -1.54 -0.59 2.10
C ILE A 50 -2.58 0.54 1.99
N ASN A 51 -3.79 0.35 2.53
CA ASN A 51 -4.83 1.38 2.51
C ASN A 51 -4.43 2.60 3.35
N ALA A 52 -3.97 2.40 4.59
CA ALA A 52 -3.51 3.48 5.46
C ALA A 52 -2.33 4.26 4.84
N ALA A 53 -1.38 3.52 4.26
CA ALA A 53 -0.26 4.09 3.53
C ALA A 53 -0.73 4.92 2.32
N PHE A 54 -1.71 4.42 1.55
CA PHE A 54 -2.25 5.14 0.40
C PHE A 54 -2.96 6.42 0.82
N GLU A 55 -3.75 6.37 1.88
CA GLU A 55 -4.51 7.51 2.41
C GLU A 55 -3.56 8.66 2.80
N VAL A 56 -2.52 8.35 3.59
CA VAL A 56 -1.50 9.32 4.03
C VAL A 56 -0.66 9.87 2.87
N LEU A 57 -0.46 9.08 1.80
CA LEU A 57 0.28 9.52 0.63
C LEU A 57 -0.60 10.19 -0.44
N SER A 58 -1.92 10.12 -0.26
CA SER A 58 -2.91 10.73 -1.15
C SER A 58 -3.44 12.07 -0.67
N ASP A 59 -3.32 12.32 0.64
CA ASP A 59 -3.56 13.60 1.30
C ASP A 59 -2.34 14.53 1.15
#